data_AF-A0A9D5PKR7-F1
#
_entry.id   AF-A0A9D5PKR7-F1
#
_cell.length_a   1.000
_cell.length_b   1.000
_cell.length_c   1.000
_cell.angle_alpha   90.00
_cell.angle_beta   90.00
_cell.angle_gamma   90.00
#
_symmetry.space_group_name_H-M   'P 1'
#
loop_
_entity.id
_entity.type
_entity.pdbx_description
1 polymer ?
#
loop_
_entity_poly.entity_id
_entity_poly.type
_entity_poly.pdbx_seq_one_letter_code
_entity_poly.pdbx_strand_id
1 'polypeptide(L)'
;MAKNVFGVPNMGEKIDGADFIVRKNSPEVLDRLDQIGTEGQALLQSGNPSRRWALLRTLLLTMGVLLFTVGIFNANKAGAFSFFGIFQTSPVLMIVAVVSIVLAVVMMVVERKRMKKAGQSEALAEWKTRSKEAEAEAFDALKVPQDAILMDLLTATYAMKNGAPKNVTYTAFDFHAWVENGCLCLADVENVVALPLNQIKGISELPGKTYFYFWNKKEPPESESYRQYNIRRTYLGAYSVKGVRAAHIRSDFGEYELLVPPYELESFLHLTGKAIRFSETEGQG
;
A
#
# COMPACT_ATOMS: atom_id res chain seq x y z
N MET A 1 23.64 1.16 13.82
CA MET A 1 22.40 0.60 13.25
C MET A 1 22.62 0.53 11.75
N ALA A 2 22.35 -0.62 11.13
CA ALA A 2 22.47 -0.76 9.68
C ALA A 2 21.38 0.09 9.00
N LYS A 3 21.69 0.67 7.85
CA LYS A 3 20.72 1.43 7.04
C LYS A 3 19.93 0.47 6.14
N ASN A 4 18.64 0.67 5.95
CA ASN A 4 17.90 -0.10 4.95
C ASN A 4 18.38 0.33 3.55
N VAL A 5 18.75 -0.58 2.64
CA VAL A 5 19.27 -0.19 1.30
C VAL A 5 18.31 0.73 0.55
N PHE A 6 17.00 0.48 0.66
CA PHE A 6 15.94 1.31 0.08
C PHE A 6 15.30 2.24 1.12
N GLY A 7 16.02 2.51 2.21
CA GLY A 7 15.58 3.41 3.26
C GLY A 7 15.53 4.85 2.75
N VAL A 8 14.46 5.57 3.08
CA VAL A 8 14.27 6.98 2.68
C VAL A 8 14.09 7.83 3.93
N PRO A 9 15.00 8.78 4.21
CA PRO A 9 14.76 9.79 5.23
C PRO A 9 13.61 10.70 4.77
N ASN A 10 12.67 11.06 5.66
CA ASN A 10 11.49 11.92 5.35
C ASN A 10 11.83 13.30 4.74
N MET A 11 13.07 13.77 4.86
CA MET A 11 13.58 14.98 4.21
C MET A 11 14.88 14.72 3.42
N GLY A 12 15.15 13.45 3.13
CA GLY A 12 16.31 13.05 2.32
C GLY A 12 15.94 13.03 0.85
N GLU A 13 16.81 13.56 0.01
CA GLU A 13 16.65 13.52 -1.45
C GLU A 13 17.07 12.17 -2.06
N LYS A 14 17.70 11.29 -1.27
CA LYS A 14 18.29 10.03 -1.75
C LYS A 14 17.96 8.87 -0.84
N ILE A 15 17.81 7.70 -1.44
CA ILE A 15 17.78 6.43 -0.72
C ILE A 15 19.12 6.19 -0.03
N ASP A 16 19.10 5.50 1.10
CA ASP A 16 20.29 5.16 1.88
C ASP A 16 21.35 4.41 1.07
N GLY A 17 20.92 3.49 0.20
CA GLY A 17 21.75 2.67 -0.67
C GLY A 17 22.08 3.31 -2.03
N ALA A 18 22.03 4.64 -2.15
CA ALA A 18 22.26 5.32 -3.43
C ALA A 18 23.63 5.00 -4.06
N ASP A 19 24.63 4.66 -3.24
CA ASP A 19 25.97 4.26 -3.69
C ASP A 19 26.01 2.92 -4.43
N PHE A 20 24.96 2.10 -4.30
CA PHE A 20 24.82 0.82 -5.01
C PHE A 20 24.09 0.94 -6.36
N ILE A 21 23.65 2.14 -6.74
CA ILE A 21 22.94 2.33 -8.01
C ILE A 21 23.93 2.24 -9.17
N VAL A 22 23.72 1.29 -10.07
CA VAL A 22 24.58 1.03 -11.24
C VAL A 22 23.95 1.45 -12.56
N ARG A 23 22.62 1.58 -12.60
CA ARG A 23 21.87 2.06 -13.77
C ARG A 23 20.73 2.96 -13.31
N LYS A 24 20.42 3.96 -14.12
CA LYS A 24 19.33 4.91 -13.90
C LYS A 24 18.62 5.16 -15.20
N ASN A 25 17.31 5.31 -15.14
CA ASN A 25 16.54 5.80 -16.28
C ASN A 25 16.84 7.28 -16.53
N SER A 26 16.67 7.68 -17.79
CA SER A 26 16.88 9.07 -18.18
C SER A 26 15.76 9.95 -17.61
N PRO A 27 16.02 11.24 -17.35
CA PRO A 27 15.00 12.16 -16.85
C PRO A 27 13.74 12.17 -17.72
N GLU A 28 13.89 12.03 -19.05
CA GLU A 28 12.76 12.02 -19.98
C GLU A 28 11.82 10.82 -19.76
N VAL A 29 12.37 9.65 -19.43
CA VAL A 29 11.58 8.45 -19.10
C VAL A 29 10.85 8.66 -17.76
N LEU A 30 11.54 9.22 -16.77
CA LEU A 30 10.97 9.49 -15.44
C LEU A 30 9.85 10.52 -15.50
N ASP A 31 10.05 11.62 -16.23
CA ASP A 31 9.04 12.66 -16.43
C ASP A 31 7.79 12.10 -17.12
N ARG A 32 7.97 11.20 -18.10
CA ARG A 32 6.85 10.51 -18.76
C ARG A 32 6.09 9.60 -17.79
N LEU A 33 6.79 8.85 -16.93
CA LEU A 33 6.17 8.01 -15.90
C LEU A 33 5.39 8.85 -14.88
N ASP A 34 5.95 9.99 -14.44
CA ASP A 34 5.28 10.90 -13.51
C ASP A 34 4.03 11.54 -14.14
N GLN A 35 4.11 11.94 -15.41
CA GLN A 35 2.94 12.43 -16.15
C GLN A 35 1.83 11.37 -16.22
N ILE A 36 2.18 10.13 -16.58
CA ILE A 36 1.23 9.01 -16.62
C ILE A 36 0.64 8.74 -15.24
N GLY A 37 1.46 8.80 -14.19
CA GLY A 37 1.02 8.66 -12.80
C GLY A 37 0.00 9.73 -12.41
N THR A 38 0.28 11.00 -12.75
CA THR A 38 -0.60 12.14 -12.49
C THR A 38 -1.90 12.04 -13.28
N GLU A 39 -1.86 11.66 -14.56
CA GLU A 39 -3.04 11.37 -15.39
C GLU A 39 -3.89 10.26 -14.76
N GLY A 40 -3.26 9.20 -14.26
CA GLY A 40 -3.91 8.09 -13.58
C GLY A 40 -4.64 8.53 -12.31
N GLN A 41 -3.99 9.33 -11.47
CA GLN A 41 -4.64 9.90 -10.29
C GLN A 41 -5.84 10.78 -10.66
N ALA A 42 -5.71 11.60 -11.69
CA ALA A 42 -6.82 12.43 -12.18
C ALA A 42 -7.99 11.58 -12.69
N LEU A 43 -7.73 10.52 -13.45
CA LEU A 43 -8.74 9.59 -13.95
C LEU A 43 -9.45 8.87 -12.79
N LEU A 44 -8.71 8.39 -11.79
CA LEU A 44 -9.28 7.76 -10.59
C LEU A 44 -10.10 8.75 -9.77
N GLN A 45 -9.67 10.01 -9.67
CA GLN A 45 -10.42 11.07 -8.97
C GLN A 45 -11.65 11.54 -9.75
N SER A 46 -11.64 11.49 -11.09
CA SER A 46 -12.78 11.90 -11.93
C SER A 46 -14.05 11.09 -11.66
N GLY A 47 -13.91 9.86 -11.16
CA GLY A 47 -15.03 9.03 -10.72
C GLY A 47 -15.64 9.46 -9.39
N ASN A 48 -14.84 10.08 -8.50
CA ASN A 48 -15.30 10.43 -7.16
C ASN A 48 -16.37 11.53 -7.22
N PRO A 49 -17.49 11.39 -6.49
CA PRO A 49 -18.47 12.46 -6.39
C PRO A 49 -17.79 13.72 -5.86
N SER A 50 -18.13 14.88 -6.44
CA SER A 50 -17.61 16.15 -5.96
C SER A 50 -17.88 16.29 -4.45
N ARG A 51 -16.97 16.92 -3.71
CA ARG A 51 -17.12 17.10 -2.25
C ARG A 51 -18.50 17.67 -1.87
N ARG A 52 -19.08 18.53 -2.70
CA ARG A 52 -20.43 19.10 -2.52
C ARG A 52 -21.53 18.04 -2.60
N TRP A 53 -21.42 17.09 -3.53
CA TRP A 53 -22.39 15.99 -3.70
C TRP A 53 -22.35 15.02 -2.51
N ALA A 54 -21.14 14.68 -2.06
CA ALA A 54 -20.95 13.84 -0.88
C ALA A 54 -21.46 14.53 0.40
N LEU A 55 -21.19 15.83 0.57
CA LEU A 55 -21.71 16.63 1.69
C LEU A 55 -23.23 16.71 1.69
N LEU A 56 -23.85 16.98 0.53
CA LEU A 56 -25.31 17.03 0.40
C LEU A 56 -25.97 15.70 0.79
N ARG A 57 -25.43 14.57 0.29
CA ARG A 57 -25.91 13.24 0.65
C ARG A 57 -25.80 12.98 2.15
N THR A 58 -24.65 13.29 2.75
CA THR A 58 -24.43 13.12 4.18
C THR A 58 -25.41 13.96 4.98
N LEU A 59 -25.65 15.22 4.59
CA LEU A 59 -26.60 16.11 5.24
C LEU A 59 -28.04 15.62 5.13
N LEU A 60 -28.45 15.13 3.96
CA LEU A 60 -29.78 14.54 3.77
C LEU A 60 -29.99 13.30 4.64
N LEU A 61 -28.96 12.45 4.75
CA LEU A 61 -29.03 11.24 5.58
C LEU A 61 -29.06 11.58 7.07
N THR A 62 -28.19 12.48 7.55
CA THR A 62 -28.15 12.86 8.97
C THR A 62 -29.42 13.61 9.37
N MET A 63 -29.92 14.52 8.54
CA MET A 63 -31.19 15.21 8.75
C MET A 63 -32.36 14.22 8.77
N GLY A 64 -32.41 13.28 7.81
CA GLY A 64 -33.46 12.27 7.75
C GLY A 64 -33.50 11.38 9.00
N VAL A 65 -32.34 10.90 9.45
CA VAL A 65 -32.23 10.10 10.68
C VAL A 65 -32.60 10.92 11.92
N LEU A 66 -32.16 12.17 12.02
CA LEU A 66 -32.49 13.05 13.14
C LEU A 66 -33.99 13.33 13.23
N LEU A 67 -34.64 13.65 12.10
CA LEU A 67 -36.08 13.89 12.08
C LEU A 67 -36.87 12.63 12.43
N PHE A 68 -36.38 11.47 12.00
CA PHE A 68 -36.97 10.18 12.36
C PHE A 68 -36.86 9.90 13.87
N THR A 69 -35.70 10.15 14.49
CA THR A 69 -35.52 9.96 15.94
C THR A 69 -36.32 10.96 16.77
N VAL A 70 -36.45 12.22 16.33
CA VAL A 70 -37.33 13.21 16.95
C VAL A 70 -38.79 12.77 16.84
N GLY A 71 -39.22 12.23 15.69
CA GLY A 71 -40.56 11.66 15.51
C GLY A 71 -40.85 10.53 16.50
N ILE A 72 -39.91 9.59 16.67
CA ILE A 72 -40.01 8.51 17.67
C ILE A 72 -40.09 9.08 19.09
N PHE A 73 -39.25 10.07 19.42
CA PHE A 73 -39.24 10.66 20.76
C PHE A 73 -40.57 11.35 21.11
N ASN A 74 -41.15 12.08 20.16
CA ASN A 74 -42.46 12.72 20.32
C ASN A 74 -43.58 11.69 20.49
N ALA A 75 -43.54 10.60 19.72
CA ALA A 75 -44.50 9.52 19.83
C ALA A 75 -44.40 8.77 21.17
N ASN A 76 -43.18 8.53 21.65
CA ASN A 76 -42.95 7.95 22.97
C ASN A 76 -43.52 8.84 24.09
N LYS A 77 -43.35 10.16 24.00
CA LYS A 77 -43.99 11.10 24.94
C LYS A 77 -45.52 11.06 24.89
N ALA A 78 -46.09 10.79 23.71
CA ALA A 78 -47.53 10.66 23.51
C ALA A 78 -48.09 9.27 23.85
N GLY A 79 -47.25 8.34 24.35
CA GLY A 79 -47.66 6.95 24.64
C GLY A 79 -47.92 6.09 23.39
N ALA A 80 -47.49 6.56 22.22
CA ALA A 80 -47.72 5.94 20.93
C ALA A 80 -46.49 5.12 20.50
N PHE A 81 -46.46 3.84 20.87
CA PHE A 81 -45.32 2.94 20.61
C PHE A 81 -45.36 2.20 19.26
N SER A 82 -46.45 2.32 18.51
CA SER A 82 -46.59 1.68 17.20
C SER A 82 -46.14 2.61 16.08
N PHE A 83 -45.66 2.06 14.95
CA PHE A 83 -45.24 2.84 13.78
C PHE A 83 -46.36 3.76 13.27
N PHE A 84 -47.59 3.28 13.30
CA PHE A 84 -48.77 4.07 12.96
C PHE A 84 -49.01 5.20 13.97
N GLY A 85 -48.82 4.94 15.26
CA GLY A 85 -48.89 5.96 16.31
C GLY A 85 -47.82 7.06 16.17
N ILE A 86 -46.59 6.68 15.77
CA ILE A 86 -45.50 7.63 15.47
C ILE A 86 -45.88 8.52 14.28
N PHE A 87 -46.42 7.92 13.22
CA PHE A 87 -46.87 8.66 12.04
C PHE A 87 -48.03 9.61 12.36
N GLN A 88 -48.98 9.21 13.21
CA GLN A 88 -50.10 10.07 13.60
C GLN A 88 -49.70 11.24 14.49
N THR A 89 -48.67 11.07 15.32
CA THR A 89 -48.19 12.13 16.23
C THR A 89 -47.39 13.20 15.47
N SER A 90 -46.65 12.81 14.43
CA SER A 90 -45.83 13.75 13.66
C SER A 90 -45.69 13.35 12.18
N PRO A 91 -46.80 13.40 11.40
CA PRO A 91 -46.82 12.89 10.02
C PRO A 91 -45.87 13.66 9.10
N VAL A 92 -45.80 14.99 9.26
CA VAL A 92 -44.91 15.84 8.45
C VAL A 92 -43.44 15.48 8.69
N LEU A 93 -43.01 15.28 9.94
CA LEU A 93 -41.63 14.91 10.27
C LEU A 93 -41.27 13.54 9.67
N MET A 94 -42.17 12.58 9.74
CA MET A 94 -41.97 11.23 9.20
C MET A 94 -41.88 11.23 7.68
N ILE A 95 -42.73 11.99 6.99
CA ILE A 95 -42.67 12.14 5.53
C ILE A 95 -41.34 12.77 5.10
N VAL A 96 -40.94 13.88 5.73
CA VAL A 96 -39.67 14.56 5.41
C VAL A 96 -38.47 13.65 5.71
N ALA A 97 -38.50 12.91 6.82
CA ALA A 97 -37.46 11.95 7.17
C ALA A 97 -37.30 10.85 6.10
N VAL A 98 -38.41 10.21 5.71
CA VAL A 98 -38.39 9.13 4.70
C VAL A 98 -37.92 9.66 3.34
N VAL A 99 -38.44 10.81 2.88
CA VAL A 99 -38.02 11.41 1.61
C VAL A 99 -36.53 11.73 1.60
N SER A 100 -36.00 12.29 2.70
CA SER A 100 -34.58 12.64 2.81
C SER A 100 -33.68 11.40 2.77
N ILE A 101 -34.06 10.33 3.47
CA ILE A 101 -33.34 9.06 3.47
C ILE A 101 -33.37 8.42 2.08
N VAL A 102 -34.54 8.38 1.43
CA VAL A 102 -34.69 7.81 0.08
C VAL A 102 -33.84 8.57 -0.94
N LEU A 103 -33.86 9.92 -0.90
CA LEU A 103 -33.00 10.74 -1.76
C LEU A 103 -31.51 10.45 -1.53
N ALA A 104 -31.07 10.35 -0.28
CA ALA A 104 -29.69 10.02 0.05
C ALA A 104 -29.28 8.62 -0.47
N VAL A 105 -30.17 7.64 -0.39
CA VAL A 105 -29.96 6.27 -0.91
C VAL A 105 -29.89 6.28 -2.45
N VAL A 106 -30.80 6.98 -3.12
CA VAL A 106 -30.77 7.11 -4.59
C VAL A 106 -29.46 7.76 -5.04
N MET A 107 -29.03 8.82 -4.37
CA MET A 107 -27.73 9.45 -4.61
C MET A 107 -26.58 8.45 -4.46
N MET A 108 -26.57 7.65 -3.39
CA MET A 108 -25.56 6.61 -3.16
C MET A 108 -25.53 5.56 -4.28
N VAL A 109 -26.68 5.15 -4.81
CA VAL A 109 -26.77 4.21 -5.94
C VAL A 109 -26.22 4.84 -7.22
N VAL A 110 -26.55 6.10 -7.50
CA VAL A 110 -26.02 6.84 -8.66
C VAL A 110 -24.50 6.98 -8.58
N GLU A 111 -23.95 7.31 -7.40
CA GLU A 111 -22.49 7.35 -7.17
C GLU A 111 -21.83 6.02 -7.46
N ARG A 112 -22.36 4.92 -6.92
CA ARG A 112 -21.81 3.58 -7.17
C ARG A 112 -21.82 3.23 -8.66
N LYS A 113 -22.88 3.60 -9.39
CA LYS A 113 -22.96 3.39 -10.83
C LYS A 113 -21.95 4.26 -11.59
N ARG A 114 -21.76 5.52 -11.19
CA ARG A 114 -20.76 6.42 -11.79
C ARG A 114 -19.33 5.92 -11.55
N MET A 115 -19.01 5.51 -10.31
CA MET A 115 -17.72 4.90 -9.96
C MET A 115 -17.46 3.63 -10.77
N LYS A 116 -18.48 2.76 -10.91
CA LYS A 116 -18.36 1.54 -11.71
C LYS A 116 -18.14 1.86 -13.19
N LYS A 117 -18.83 2.86 -13.73
CA LYS A 117 -18.70 3.28 -15.13
C LYS A 117 -17.35 3.98 -15.40
N ALA A 118 -16.86 4.78 -14.45
CA ALA A 118 -15.52 5.38 -14.51
C ALA A 118 -14.43 4.30 -14.45
N GLY A 119 -14.60 3.30 -13.57
CA GLY A 119 -13.72 2.13 -13.47
C GLY A 119 -13.75 1.18 -14.67
N GLN A 120 -14.72 1.35 -15.57
CA GLN A 120 -14.88 0.60 -16.83
C GLN A 120 -14.74 1.53 -18.05
N SER A 121 -14.28 2.77 -17.87
CA SER A 121 -14.13 3.70 -18.98
C SER A 121 -13.03 3.24 -19.93
N GLU A 122 -13.26 3.44 -21.22
CA GLU A 122 -12.26 3.20 -22.26
C GLU A 122 -10.97 3.97 -21.98
N ALA A 123 -11.09 5.22 -21.51
CA ALA A 123 -9.96 6.04 -21.07
C ALA A 123 -9.12 5.39 -19.96
N LEU A 124 -9.75 4.70 -18.99
CA LEU A 124 -9.00 3.99 -17.94
C LEU A 124 -8.33 2.73 -18.49
N ALA A 125 -8.97 2.03 -19.44
CA ALA A 125 -8.37 0.87 -20.09
C ALA A 125 -7.16 1.28 -20.95
N GLU A 126 -7.30 2.33 -21.74
CA GLU A 126 -6.23 2.93 -22.55
C GLU A 126 -5.08 3.42 -21.67
N TRP A 127 -5.38 4.14 -20.59
CA TRP A 127 -4.38 4.57 -19.61
C TRP A 127 -3.64 3.39 -18.99
N LYS A 128 -4.34 2.31 -18.61
CA LYS A 128 -3.70 1.09 -18.07
C LYS A 128 -2.73 0.47 -19.08
N THR A 129 -3.11 0.42 -20.34
CA THR A 129 -2.24 -0.10 -21.41
C THR A 129 -1.00 0.79 -21.58
N ARG A 130 -1.20 2.12 -21.74
CA ARG A 130 -0.10 3.09 -21.84
C ARG A 130 0.83 3.06 -20.64
N SER A 131 0.28 2.89 -19.42
CA SER A 131 1.07 2.78 -18.19
C SER A 131 1.95 1.53 -18.19
N LYS A 132 1.41 0.38 -18.61
CA LYS A 132 2.19 -0.86 -18.71
C LYS A 132 3.27 -0.79 -19.78
N GLU A 133 2.98 -0.16 -20.91
CA GLU A 133 3.95 0.04 -21.99
C GLU A 133 5.09 0.95 -21.54
N ALA A 134 4.78 2.05 -20.83
CA ALA A 134 5.80 2.95 -20.29
C ALA A 134 6.65 2.28 -19.21
N GLU A 135 6.04 1.46 -18.35
CA GLU A 135 6.75 0.67 -17.35
C GLU A 135 7.68 -0.38 -18.00
N ALA A 136 7.20 -1.09 -19.03
CA ALA A 136 8.03 -2.03 -19.78
C ALA A 136 9.21 -1.33 -20.48
N GLU A 137 8.97 -0.17 -21.11
CA GLU A 137 10.02 0.65 -21.74
C GLU A 137 11.07 1.10 -20.71
N ALA A 138 10.63 1.48 -19.50
CA ALA A 138 11.53 1.85 -18.41
C ALA A 138 12.40 0.68 -17.95
N PHE A 139 11.85 -0.53 -17.83
CA PHE A 139 12.62 -1.72 -17.48
C PHE A 139 13.56 -2.18 -18.61
N ASP A 140 13.12 -2.07 -19.87
CA ASP A 140 13.97 -2.35 -21.04
C ASP A 140 15.16 -1.39 -21.11
N ALA A 141 14.94 -0.09 -20.85
CA ALA A 141 16.00 0.92 -20.78
C ALA A 141 17.02 0.63 -19.65
N LEU A 142 16.53 0.11 -18.50
CA LEU A 142 17.37 -0.39 -17.41
C LEU A 142 18.02 -1.75 -17.71
N LYS A 143 17.70 -2.39 -18.84
CA LYS A 143 18.17 -3.72 -19.23
C LYS A 143 17.84 -4.77 -18.17
N VAL A 144 16.62 -4.71 -17.63
CA VAL A 144 16.10 -5.75 -16.74
C VAL A 144 15.82 -7.00 -17.59
N PRO A 145 16.32 -8.19 -17.20
CA PRO A 145 16.09 -9.40 -17.97
C PRO A 145 14.65 -9.90 -17.81
N GLN A 146 14.12 -10.56 -18.84
CA GLN A 146 12.72 -11.02 -18.87
C GLN A 146 12.40 -12.10 -17.82
N ASP A 147 13.42 -12.83 -17.37
CA ASP A 147 13.32 -13.87 -16.33
C ASP A 147 13.56 -13.33 -14.91
N ALA A 148 13.70 -12.00 -14.75
CA ALA A 148 13.79 -11.38 -13.43
C ALA A 148 12.56 -11.72 -12.57
N ILE A 149 12.81 -12.08 -11.32
CA ILE A 149 11.78 -12.45 -10.36
C ILE A 149 11.21 -11.18 -9.73
N LEU A 150 9.89 -11.00 -9.77
CA LEU A 150 9.23 -9.93 -9.05
C LEU A 150 9.13 -10.28 -7.56
N MET A 151 9.77 -9.50 -6.70
CA MET A 151 9.79 -9.74 -5.24
C MET A 151 9.41 -8.49 -4.45
N ASP A 152 8.73 -8.69 -3.33
CA ASP A 152 8.45 -7.59 -2.40
C ASP A 152 9.59 -7.45 -1.39
N LEU A 153 10.12 -6.24 -1.23
CA LEU A 153 11.07 -5.90 -0.17
C LEU A 153 10.50 -4.80 0.71
N LEU A 154 10.79 -4.87 2.01
CA LEU A 154 10.33 -3.85 2.95
C LEU A 154 11.30 -2.67 2.94
N THR A 155 10.85 -1.55 2.40
CA THR A 155 11.58 -0.28 2.42
C THR A 155 11.21 0.50 3.67
N ALA A 156 12.17 1.24 4.23
CA ALA A 156 11.98 1.95 5.49
C ALA A 156 11.92 3.47 5.25
N THR A 157 10.79 4.09 5.54
CA THR A 157 10.67 5.55 5.56
C THR A 157 10.76 6.04 7.01
N TYR A 158 11.63 7.00 7.31
CA TYR A 158 11.89 7.41 8.69
C TYR A 158 12.33 8.87 8.84
N ALA A 159 12.12 9.45 10.03
CA ALA A 159 12.66 10.76 10.38
C ALA A 159 13.95 10.60 11.19
N MET A 160 14.98 11.39 10.88
CA MET A 160 16.18 11.45 11.70
C MET A 160 15.96 12.40 12.88
N LYS A 161 16.15 11.90 14.11
CA LYS A 161 16.11 12.72 15.33
C LYS A 161 17.25 12.32 16.25
N ASN A 162 18.10 13.28 16.60
CA ASN A 162 19.30 13.07 17.43
C ASN A 162 20.21 11.94 16.90
N GLY A 163 20.41 11.88 15.58
CA GLY A 163 21.27 10.87 14.93
C GLY A 163 20.68 9.46 14.85
N ALA A 164 19.42 9.25 15.25
CA ALA A 164 18.75 7.95 15.18
C ALA A 164 17.45 8.02 14.36
N PRO A 165 17.11 6.95 13.62
CA PRO A 165 15.83 6.87 12.92
C PRO A 165 14.68 6.77 13.92
N LYS A 166 13.63 7.56 13.69
CA LYS A 166 12.38 7.60 14.44
C LYS A 166 11.19 7.53 13.49
N ASN A 167 10.06 7.07 14.00
CA ASN A 167 8.80 6.93 13.25
C ASN A 167 8.99 6.09 11.97
N VAL A 168 9.73 4.98 12.10
CA VAL A 168 10.01 4.09 10.98
C VAL A 168 8.69 3.48 10.49
N THR A 169 8.41 3.68 9.22
CA THR A 169 7.28 3.10 8.51
C THR A 169 7.82 2.18 7.45
N TYR A 170 7.36 0.93 7.43
CA TYR A 170 7.74 -0.01 6.40
C TYR A 170 6.67 -0.07 5.30
N THR A 171 7.13 -0.14 4.06
CA THR A 171 6.27 -0.34 2.88
C THR A 171 6.83 -1.50 2.07
N ALA A 172 5.95 -2.40 1.62
CA ALA A 172 6.32 -3.37 0.60
C ALA A 172 6.37 -2.67 -0.76
N PHE A 173 7.56 -2.61 -1.36
CA PHE A 173 7.76 -2.26 -2.76
C PHE A 173 8.16 -3.50 -3.53
N ASP A 174 7.64 -3.62 -4.75
CA ASP A 174 7.99 -4.66 -5.70
C ASP A 174 9.25 -4.26 -6.48
N PHE A 175 10.16 -5.22 -6.60
CA PHE A 175 11.41 -5.07 -7.34
C PHE A 175 11.57 -6.24 -8.29
N HIS A 176 12.05 -5.96 -9.50
CA HIS A 176 12.58 -6.99 -10.39
C HIS A 176 13.97 -7.40 -9.89
N ALA A 177 14.14 -8.68 -9.56
CA ALA A 177 15.34 -9.22 -8.95
C ALA A 177 15.99 -10.30 -9.81
N TRP A 178 17.30 -10.20 -10.01
CA TRP A 178 18.09 -11.19 -10.72
C TRP A 178 19.55 -11.18 -10.25
N VAL A 179 20.35 -12.14 -10.72
CA VAL A 179 21.80 -12.16 -10.50
C VAL A 179 22.52 -11.82 -11.78
N GLU A 180 23.41 -10.85 -11.72
CA GLU A 180 24.27 -10.46 -12.83
C GLU A 180 25.68 -10.15 -12.30
N ASN A 181 26.71 -10.71 -12.94
CA ASN A 181 28.11 -10.44 -12.61
C ASN A 181 28.48 -10.60 -11.12
N GLY A 182 27.86 -11.57 -10.42
CA GLY A 182 28.10 -11.82 -9.00
C GLY A 182 27.42 -10.83 -8.04
N CYS A 183 26.50 -10.01 -8.54
CA CYS A 183 25.67 -9.10 -7.76
C CYS A 183 24.21 -9.56 -7.77
N LEU A 184 23.52 -9.36 -6.65
CA LEU A 184 22.07 -9.31 -6.61
C LEU A 184 21.65 -7.94 -7.18
N CYS A 185 20.99 -7.95 -8.34
CA CYS A 185 20.42 -6.76 -8.95
C CYS A 185 18.95 -6.64 -8.58
N LEU A 186 18.54 -5.44 -8.19
CA LEU A 186 17.19 -5.08 -7.80
C LEU A 186 16.80 -3.82 -8.56
N ALA A 187 15.75 -3.89 -9.35
CA ALA A 187 15.26 -2.77 -10.15
C ALA A 187 13.85 -2.37 -9.73
N ASP A 188 13.68 -1.07 -9.53
CA ASP A 188 12.40 -0.40 -9.68
C ASP A 188 12.34 0.29 -11.06
N VAL A 189 11.30 1.05 -11.33
CA VAL A 189 11.15 1.77 -12.61
C VAL A 189 12.16 2.91 -12.79
N GLU A 190 12.90 3.29 -11.75
CA GLU A 190 13.82 4.43 -11.79
C GLU A 190 15.29 3.98 -11.90
N ASN A 191 15.69 2.97 -11.13
CA ASN A 191 17.08 2.62 -10.88
C ASN A 191 17.28 1.11 -10.79
N VAL A 192 18.51 0.67 -11.12
CA VAL A 192 19.01 -0.66 -10.73
C VAL A 192 20.06 -0.52 -9.65
N VAL A 193 19.78 -1.13 -8.50
CA VAL A 193 20.72 -1.31 -7.40
C VAL A 193 21.42 -2.67 -7.57
N ALA A 194 22.76 -2.68 -7.50
CA ALA A 194 23.55 -3.91 -7.55
C ALA A 194 24.30 -4.13 -6.24
N LEU A 195 23.97 -5.21 -5.55
CA LEU A 195 24.58 -5.60 -4.28
C LEU A 195 25.50 -6.79 -4.50
N PRO A 196 26.83 -6.63 -4.36
CA PRO A 196 27.76 -7.75 -4.49
C PRO A 196 27.39 -8.88 -3.53
N LEU A 197 27.22 -10.10 -4.05
CA LEU A 197 26.78 -11.24 -3.25
C LEU A 197 27.79 -11.57 -2.13
N ASN A 198 29.08 -11.29 -2.34
CA ASN A 198 30.12 -11.45 -1.33
C ASN A 198 30.02 -10.45 -0.16
N GLN A 199 29.32 -9.31 -0.35
CA GLN A 199 29.07 -8.31 0.69
C GLN A 199 27.87 -8.67 1.57
N ILE A 200 26.95 -9.53 1.09
CA ILE A 200 25.87 -10.09 1.91
C ILE A 200 26.48 -11.12 2.88
N LYS A 201 26.62 -10.76 4.15
CA LYS A 201 27.33 -11.57 5.15
C LYS A 201 26.47 -12.64 5.79
N GLY A 202 25.17 -12.42 5.88
CA GLY A 202 24.24 -13.39 6.45
C GLY A 202 22.84 -12.82 6.55
N ILE A 203 21.91 -13.70 6.93
CA ILE A 203 20.50 -13.38 7.06
C ILE A 203 20.07 -13.72 8.48
N SER A 204 19.47 -12.76 9.20
CA SER A 204 18.94 -12.98 10.55
C SER A 204 17.44 -12.65 10.61
N GLU A 205 16.75 -13.20 11.59
CA GLU A 205 15.35 -12.87 11.84
C GLU A 205 15.23 -11.55 12.63
N LEU A 206 14.29 -10.69 12.21
CA LEU A 206 13.91 -9.52 12.99
C LEU A 206 13.05 -9.98 14.18
N PRO A 207 13.34 -9.49 15.40
CA PRO A 207 12.54 -9.85 16.55
C PRO A 207 11.12 -9.27 16.46
N GLY A 208 10.14 -10.10 16.79
CA GLY A 208 8.75 -9.66 16.97
C GLY A 208 7.94 -9.58 15.68
N LYS A 209 6.95 -8.67 15.68
CA LYS A 209 6.06 -8.43 14.54
C LYS A 209 6.50 -7.16 13.82
N THR A 210 6.60 -7.24 12.50
CA THR A 210 6.80 -6.10 11.62
C THR A 210 5.45 -5.67 11.06
N TYR A 211 5.21 -4.36 11.04
CA TYR A 211 4.04 -3.76 10.42
C TYR A 211 4.47 -3.06 9.14
N PHE A 212 3.76 -3.29 8.04
CA PHE A 212 4.07 -2.67 6.75
C PHE A 212 2.79 -2.28 6.00
N TYR A 213 2.91 -1.34 5.09
CA TYR A 213 1.85 -0.91 4.18
C TYR A 213 2.05 -1.47 2.78
N PHE A 214 0.95 -1.45 2.04
CA PHE A 214 0.84 -1.96 0.67
C PHE A 214 1.00 -3.49 0.57
N TRP A 215 0.32 -4.06 -0.42
CA TRP A 215 0.30 -5.49 -0.70
C TRP A 215 0.25 -5.63 -2.21
N ASN A 216 1.38 -6.01 -2.80
CA ASN A 216 1.58 -5.98 -4.24
C ASN A 216 1.25 -7.34 -4.88
N LYS A 217 0.88 -8.35 -4.08
CA LYS A 217 0.53 -9.68 -4.57
C LYS A 217 -0.90 -9.72 -5.10
N LYS A 218 -1.06 -10.44 -6.21
CA LYS A 218 -2.34 -10.63 -6.89
C LYS A 218 -3.39 -11.28 -5.97
N GLU A 219 -2.97 -12.27 -5.19
CA GLU A 219 -3.83 -12.94 -4.23
C GLU A 219 -3.80 -12.22 -2.88
N PRO A 220 -4.93 -12.14 -2.17
CA PRO A 220 -4.98 -11.50 -0.85
C PRO A 220 -4.15 -12.31 0.18
N PRO A 221 -3.72 -11.69 1.29
CA PRO A 221 -2.91 -12.35 2.31
C PRO A 221 -3.63 -13.51 3.02
N GLU A 222 -4.96 -13.56 2.97
CA GLU A 222 -5.77 -14.66 3.53
C GLU A 222 -5.91 -15.87 2.59
N SER A 223 -5.38 -15.79 1.36
CA SER A 223 -5.39 -16.89 0.40
C SER A 223 -4.56 -18.08 0.88
N GLU A 224 -4.79 -19.26 0.30
CA GLU A 224 -4.09 -20.49 0.64
C GLU A 224 -2.57 -20.36 0.50
N SER A 225 -2.12 -19.69 -0.57
CA SER A 225 -0.70 -19.42 -0.87
C SER A 225 0.03 -18.69 0.26
N TYR A 226 -0.66 -17.80 0.98
CA TYR A 226 -0.05 -16.95 2.02
C TYR A 226 -0.46 -17.32 3.44
N ARG A 227 -1.40 -18.25 3.61
CA ARG A 227 -1.96 -18.64 4.93
C ARG A 227 -0.89 -19.06 5.93
N GLN A 228 0.15 -19.76 5.47
CA GLN A 228 1.26 -20.21 6.31
C GLN A 228 2.02 -19.07 7.01
N TYR A 229 2.05 -17.88 6.40
CA TYR A 229 2.76 -16.71 6.94
C TYR A 229 1.96 -15.95 8.01
N ASN A 230 0.70 -16.32 8.23
CA ASN A 230 -0.17 -15.73 9.26
C ASN A 230 -0.24 -14.19 9.21
N ILE A 231 -0.27 -13.63 7.99
CA ILE A 231 -0.32 -12.19 7.76
C ILE A 231 -1.69 -11.67 8.22
N ARG A 232 -1.70 -10.61 9.02
CA ARG A 232 -2.94 -10.01 9.54
C ARG A 232 -3.05 -8.54 9.19
N ARG A 233 -4.21 -8.13 8.68
CA ARG A 233 -4.53 -6.74 8.47
C ARG A 233 -5.02 -6.08 9.76
N THR A 234 -4.49 -4.89 10.05
CA THR A 234 -4.88 -4.05 11.19
C THR A 234 -6.05 -3.14 10.82
N TYR A 235 -6.72 -2.57 11.82
CA TYR A 235 -7.82 -1.62 11.60
C TYR A 235 -7.38 -0.33 10.89
N LEU A 236 -6.10 0.03 11.00
CA LEU A 236 -5.48 1.17 10.29
C LEU A 236 -5.04 0.82 8.86
N GLY A 237 -5.30 -0.40 8.40
CA GLY A 237 -4.99 -0.84 7.04
C GLY A 237 -3.58 -1.37 6.83
N ALA A 238 -2.68 -1.30 7.83
CA ALA A 238 -1.36 -1.93 7.78
C ALA A 238 -1.46 -3.46 7.87
N TYR A 239 -0.53 -4.17 7.26
CA TYR A 239 -0.31 -5.60 7.43
C TYR A 239 0.69 -5.86 8.54
N SER A 240 0.54 -7.00 9.23
CA SER A 240 1.45 -7.43 10.29
C SER A 240 1.89 -8.86 10.04
N VAL A 241 3.19 -9.11 10.18
CA VAL A 241 3.80 -10.41 9.93
C VAL A 241 4.99 -10.64 10.89
N LYS A 242 5.24 -11.89 11.26
CA LYS A 242 6.44 -12.31 11.99
C LYS A 242 7.46 -12.92 11.03
N GLY A 243 8.72 -13.04 11.43
CA GLY A 243 9.70 -13.76 10.64
C GLY A 243 10.26 -12.99 9.45
N VAL A 244 10.11 -11.66 9.42
CA VAL A 244 10.85 -10.80 8.48
C VAL A 244 12.35 -11.02 8.70
N ARG A 245 13.11 -11.12 7.62
CA ARG A 245 14.55 -11.37 7.67
C ARG A 245 15.34 -10.15 7.21
N ALA A 246 16.40 -9.81 7.95
CA ALA A 246 17.40 -8.84 7.51
C ALA A 246 18.56 -9.59 6.85
N ALA A 247 18.80 -9.31 5.58
CA ALA A 247 20.06 -9.65 4.93
C ALA A 247 21.07 -8.53 5.20
N HIS A 248 22.14 -8.84 5.92
CA HIS A 248 23.16 -7.88 6.33
C HIS A 248 24.21 -7.70 5.23
N ILE A 249 24.39 -6.47 4.78
CA ILE A 249 25.34 -6.08 3.74
C ILE A 249 26.43 -5.22 4.38
N ARG A 250 27.67 -5.68 4.27
CA ARG A 250 28.84 -4.90 4.67
C ARG A 250 29.61 -4.50 3.42
N SER A 251 29.64 -3.21 3.16
CA SER A 251 30.34 -2.59 2.04
C SER A 251 31.31 -1.52 2.54
N ASP A 252 32.10 -0.97 1.62
CA ASP A 252 32.99 0.15 1.91
C ASP A 252 32.21 1.45 2.24
N PHE A 253 30.94 1.53 1.86
CA PHE A 253 30.04 2.65 2.15
C PHE A 253 29.38 2.54 3.53
N GLY A 254 29.50 1.39 4.20
CA GLY A 254 28.97 1.14 5.53
C GLY A 254 28.17 -0.16 5.66
N GLU A 255 27.39 -0.21 6.73
CA GLU A 255 26.53 -1.34 7.09
C GLU A 255 25.09 -1.07 6.64
N TYR A 256 24.56 -1.99 5.85
CA TYR A 256 23.22 -1.93 5.28
C TYR A 256 22.44 -3.21 5.54
N GLU A 257 21.13 -3.12 5.39
CA GLU A 257 20.22 -4.26 5.46
C GLU A 257 19.19 -4.23 4.33
N LEU A 258 18.83 -5.40 3.84
CA LEU A 258 17.62 -5.62 3.06
C LEU A 258 16.62 -6.39 3.91
N LEU A 259 15.40 -5.87 4.01
CA LEU A 259 14.33 -6.50 4.78
C LEU A 259 13.44 -7.33 3.85
N VAL A 260 13.55 -8.64 4.01
CA VAL A 260 12.86 -9.63 3.19
C VAL A 260 11.65 -10.16 3.99
N PRO A 261 10.42 -9.93 3.54
CA PRO A 261 9.25 -10.52 4.17
C PRO A 261 9.28 -12.06 4.02
N PRO A 262 8.67 -12.82 4.95
CA PRO A 262 8.83 -14.27 4.98
C PRO A 262 8.31 -14.98 3.73
N TYR A 263 7.32 -14.39 3.04
CA TYR A 263 6.77 -14.93 1.79
C TYR A 263 7.66 -14.72 0.56
N GLU A 264 8.77 -13.98 0.70
CA GLU A 264 9.78 -13.76 -0.35
C GLU A 264 11.10 -14.47 -0.04
N LEU A 265 11.20 -15.07 1.13
CA LEU A 265 12.46 -15.61 1.63
C LEU A 265 13.01 -16.70 0.71
N GLU A 266 12.16 -17.60 0.20
CA GLU A 266 12.59 -18.68 -0.68
C GLU A 266 13.22 -18.13 -1.98
N SER A 267 12.53 -17.21 -2.66
CA SER A 267 13.04 -16.53 -3.87
C SER A 267 14.35 -15.81 -3.59
N PHE A 268 14.45 -15.11 -2.46
CA PHE A 268 15.66 -14.39 -2.06
C PHE A 268 16.84 -15.33 -1.80
N LEU A 269 16.62 -16.46 -1.11
CA LEU A 269 17.66 -17.45 -0.85
C LEU A 269 18.10 -18.14 -2.14
N HIS A 270 17.17 -18.42 -3.05
CA HIS A 270 17.47 -18.99 -4.36
C HIS A 270 18.41 -18.08 -5.17
N LEU A 271 18.12 -16.78 -5.23
CA LEU A 271 18.96 -15.81 -5.94
C LEU A 271 20.32 -15.61 -5.26
N THR A 272 20.35 -15.50 -3.94
CA THR A 272 21.58 -15.10 -3.24
C THR A 272 22.50 -16.27 -2.88
N GLY A 273 21.99 -17.50 -2.84
CA GLY A 273 22.71 -18.68 -2.38
C GLY A 273 23.16 -18.59 -0.91
N LYS A 274 22.58 -17.67 -0.12
CA LYS A 274 22.98 -17.43 1.26
C LYS A 274 22.28 -18.36 2.23
N ALA A 275 22.97 -18.76 3.28
CA ALA A 275 22.38 -19.51 4.39
C ALA A 275 21.78 -18.56 5.43
N ILE A 276 20.67 -19.01 6.03
CA ILE A 276 20.07 -18.38 7.21
C ILE A 276 21.01 -18.59 8.41
N ARG A 277 21.28 -17.52 9.16
CA ARG A 277 21.90 -17.64 10.48
C ARG A 277 20.78 -17.72 11.52
N PHE A 278 20.73 -18.83 12.24
CA PHE A 278 19.89 -18.92 13.43
C PHE A 278 20.64 -18.18 14.54
N SER A 279 20.03 -17.14 15.10
CA SER A 279 20.51 -16.63 16.38
C SER A 279 20.27 -17.74 17.40
N GLU A 280 21.33 -18.32 17.94
CA GLU A 280 21.24 -19.08 19.19
C GLU A 280 20.65 -18.12 20.22
N THR A 281 19.36 -18.27 20.52
CA THR A 281 18.76 -17.65 21.70
C THR A 281 19.54 -18.19 22.89
N GLU A 282 20.21 -17.28 23.59
CA GLU A 282 20.85 -17.50 24.88
C GLU A 282 19.92 -18.30 25.79
N GLY A 283 20.23 -19.59 25.94
CA GLY A 283 19.94 -20.32 27.15
C GLY A 283 20.95 -19.85 28.21
N GLN A 284 20.59 -18.81 28.95
CA GLN A 284 21.11 -18.53 30.29
C GLN A 284 19.85 -18.14 31.08
N GLY A 285 19.34 -18.96 32.00
CA GLY A 285 20.07 -19.52 33.14
C GLY A 285 19.69 -18.68 34.34
#